data_AF-A0A1Q7AU38-F1
#
_entry.id   AF-A0A1Q7AU38-F1
#
_cell.length_a   1.000
_cell.length_b   1.000
_cell.length_c   1.000
_cell.angle_alpha   90.00
_cell.angle_beta   90.00
_cell.angle_gamma   90.00
#
_symmetry.space_group_name_H-M   'P 1'
#
loop_
_entity.id
_entity.type
_entity.pdbx_description
1 polymer ?
#
loop_
_entity_poly.entity_id
_entity_poly.type
_entity_poly.pdbx_seq_one_letter_code
_entity_poly.pdbx_strand_id
1 'polypeptide(L)'
;MHWFCKPGPEFRTHHLHLVPTGSARYVDVLAFRDYLRAHPVAAAQYAALKRELADRHTDDREAYTEGKADLVARLTEAARRWRTGAGSAPGAAAR
;
A
#
# COMPACT_ATOMS: atom_id res chain seq x y z
N MET A 1 -14.56 7.05 -4.70
CA MET A 1 -13.35 6.33 -5.17
C MET A 1 -13.79 5.39 -6.26
N HIS A 2 -13.14 5.42 -7.42
CA HIS A 2 -13.38 4.41 -8.46
C HIS A 2 -12.17 3.47 -8.51
N TRP A 3 -12.45 2.18 -8.67
CA TRP A 3 -11.44 1.16 -8.85
C TRP A 3 -11.74 0.40 -10.13
N PHE A 4 -10.73 0.32 -10.99
CA PHE A 4 -10.78 -0.42 -12.24
C PHE A 4 -9.74 -1.53 -12.20
N CYS A 5 -10.11 -2.67 -12.74
CA CYS A 5 -9.24 -3.83 -12.85
C CYS A 5 -9.27 -4.35 -14.29
N LYS A 6 -8.09 -4.62 -14.87
CA LYS A 6 -7.94 -5.08 -16.26
C LYS A 6 -6.99 -6.28 -16.35
N PRO A 7 -7.15 -7.17 -17.35
CA PRO A 7 -8.27 -7.24 -18.31
C PRO A 7 -9.62 -7.62 -17.69
N GLY A 8 -9.65 -8.44 -16.65
CA GLY A 8 -10.87 -8.90 -15.99
C GLY A 8 -10.61 -9.32 -14.53
N PRO A 9 -11.66 -9.61 -13.74
CA PRO A 9 -11.52 -10.04 -12.36
C PRO A 9 -10.81 -11.40 -12.20
N GLU A 10 -10.83 -12.25 -13.22
CA GLU A 10 -10.17 -13.56 -13.28
C GLU A 10 -8.67 -13.47 -13.55
N PHE A 11 -8.23 -12.48 -14.32
CA PHE A 11 -6.82 -12.24 -14.64
C PHE A 11 -6.52 -10.75 -14.51
N ARG A 12 -5.91 -10.39 -13.38
CA ARG A 12 -5.70 -8.99 -12.98
C ARG A 12 -4.23 -8.63 -13.12
N THR A 13 -3.92 -7.82 -14.12
CA THR A 13 -2.56 -7.31 -14.33
C THR A 13 -2.42 -5.86 -13.91
N HIS A 14 -3.50 -5.07 -14.01
CA HIS A 14 -3.49 -3.64 -13.71
C HIS A 14 -4.64 -3.28 -12.78
N HIS A 15 -4.30 -2.57 -11.69
CA HIS A 15 -5.27 -1.98 -10.77
C HIS A 15 -5.14 -0.46 -10.83
N LEU A 16 -6.22 0.22 -11.20
CA LEU A 16 -6.27 1.68 -11.26
C LEU A 16 -7.24 2.21 -10.20
N HIS A 17 -6.75 3.07 -9.32
CA HIS A 17 -7.55 3.74 -8.30
C HIS A 17 -7.67 5.23 -8.64
N LEU A 18 -8.88 5.69 -8.97
CA LEU A 18 -9.21 7.10 -9.13
C LEU A 18 -9.70 7.65 -7.79
N VAL A 19 -8.91 8.56 -7.22
CA VAL A 19 -9.16 9.19 -5.93
C VAL A 19 -8.98 10.70 -6.04
N PRO A 20 -9.79 11.52 -5.33
CA PRO A 20 -9.60 12.97 -5.31
C PRO A 20 -8.23 13.34 -4.72
N THR A 21 -7.55 14.29 -5.35
CA THR A 21 -6.32 14.88 -4.82
C THR A 21 -6.55 15.43 -3.41
N GLY A 22 -5.62 15.17 -2.49
CA GLY A 22 -5.71 15.63 -1.10
C GLY A 22 -6.67 14.84 -0.22
N SER A 23 -7.47 13.91 -0.77
CA SER A 23 -8.30 13.01 0.06
C SER A 23 -7.43 12.15 0.99
N ALA A 24 -8.01 11.67 2.10
CA ALA A 24 -7.31 10.79 3.04
C ALA A 24 -6.65 9.60 2.31
N ARG A 25 -7.42 8.92 1.44
CA ARG A 25 -6.90 7.81 0.63
C ARG A 25 -5.71 8.22 -0.26
N TYR A 26 -5.77 9.39 -0.89
CA TYR A 26 -4.67 9.92 -1.71
C TYR A 26 -3.40 10.13 -0.87
N VAL A 27 -3.53 10.75 0.31
CA VAL A 27 -2.42 11.00 1.22
C VAL A 27 -1.82 9.68 1.71
N ASP A 28 -2.67 8.71 2.07
CA ASP A 28 -2.26 7.43 2.66
C ASP A 28 -1.46 6.58 1.71
N VAL A 29 -1.92 6.43 0.47
CA VAL A 29 -1.22 5.60 -0.51
C VAL A 29 0.17 6.16 -0.85
N LEU A 30 0.28 7.49 -0.92
CA LEU A 30 1.56 8.16 -1.14
C LEU A 30 2.46 8.05 0.08
N ALA A 31 1.93 8.30 1.29
CA ALA A 31 2.67 8.18 2.54
C ALA A 31 3.20 6.75 2.73
N PHE A 32 2.35 5.74 2.54
CA PHE A 32 2.72 4.34 2.65
C PHE A 32 3.85 3.96 1.67
N ARG A 33 3.73 4.36 0.41
CA ARG A 33 4.76 4.14 -0.62
C ARG A 33 6.10 4.76 -0.22
N ASP A 34 6.07 6.03 0.17
CA ASP A 34 7.28 6.79 0.48
C ASP A 34 7.94 6.26 1.76
N TYR A 35 7.13 5.90 2.76
CA TYR A 35 7.60 5.28 4.00
C TYR A 35 8.32 3.96 3.75
N LEU A 36 7.74 3.04 2.96
CA LEU A 36 8.38 1.77 2.65
C LEU A 36 9.69 1.92 1.85
N ARG A 37 9.79 2.95 1.01
CA ARG A 37 11.06 3.26 0.31
C ARG A 37 12.14 3.76 1.26
N ALA A 38 11.76 4.54 2.27
CA ALA A 38 12.69 5.08 3.27
C ALA A 38 13.04 4.11 4.41
N HIS A 39 12.24 3.04 4.62
CA HIS A 39 12.41 2.10 5.73
C HIS A 39 12.54 0.65 5.22
N PRO A 40 13.75 0.22 4.81
CA PRO A 40 13.98 -1.11 4.24
C PRO A 40 13.54 -2.27 5.14
N VAL A 41 13.67 -2.13 6.46
CA VAL A 41 13.23 -3.15 7.43
C VAL A 41 11.71 -3.33 7.38
N ALA A 42 10.94 -2.23 7.34
CA ALA A 42 9.49 -2.29 7.23
C ALA A 42 9.04 -2.87 5.88
N ALA A 43 9.75 -2.53 4.80
CA ALA A 43 9.51 -3.11 3.48
C ALA A 43 9.78 -4.62 3.46
N ALA A 44 10.86 -5.07 4.10
CA ALA A 44 11.20 -6.48 4.22
C ALA A 44 10.14 -7.27 5.00
N GLN A 45 9.66 -6.72 6.13
CA GLN A 45 8.57 -7.31 6.91
C GLN A 45 7.29 -7.45 6.07
N TYR A 46 6.90 -6.40 5.35
CA TYR A 46 5.71 -6.46 4.49
C TYR A 46 5.87 -7.44 3.33
N ALA A 47 7.07 -7.52 2.72
CA ALA A 47 7.36 -8.47 1.67
C ALA A 47 7.33 -9.92 2.17
N ALA A 48 7.90 -10.19 3.36
CA ALA A 48 7.87 -11.52 3.97
C ALA A 48 6.43 -12.00 4.22
N LEU A 49 5.60 -11.16 4.85
CA LEU A 49 4.20 -11.51 5.09
C LEU A 49 3.44 -11.77 3.78
N LYS A 50 3.67 -10.95 2.74
CA LYS A 50 3.02 -11.17 1.45
C LYS A 50 3.40 -12.49 0.79
N ARG A 51 4.64 -12.97 0.97
CA ARG A 51 5.06 -14.28 0.43
C ARG A 51 4.39 -15.40 1.21
N GLU A 52 4.47 -15.36 2.55
CA GLU A 52 3.81 -16.33 3.42
C GLU A 52 2.31 -16.47 3.13
N LEU A 53 1.59 -15.35 2.97
CA LEU A 53 0.16 -15.37 2.67
C LEU A 53 -0.14 -15.86 1.26
N ALA A 54 0.74 -15.60 0.28
CA ALA A 54 0.56 -16.10 -1.08
C ALA A 54 0.73 -17.63 -1.13
N ASP A 55 1.68 -18.15 -0.35
CA ASP A 55 1.90 -19.60 -0.23
C ASP A 55 0.75 -20.27 0.55
N ARG A 56 0.21 -19.60 1.58
CA ARG A 56 -0.90 -20.14 2.40
C ARG A 56 -2.26 -20.07 1.71
N HIS A 57 -2.52 -19.01 0.94
CA HIS A 57 -3.83 -18.70 0.37
C HIS A 57 -3.76 -18.59 -1.16
N THR A 58 -3.24 -19.64 -1.81
CA THR A 58 -2.98 -19.65 -3.26
C THR A 58 -4.24 -19.40 -4.10
N ASP A 59 -5.37 -19.98 -3.69
CA ASP A 59 -6.65 -19.86 -4.39
C ASP A 59 -7.66 -18.95 -3.67
N ASP A 60 -7.27 -18.36 -2.52
CA ASP A 60 -8.11 -17.51 -1.70
C ASP A 60 -7.56 -16.09 -1.60
N ARG A 61 -7.94 -15.29 -2.59
CA ARG A 61 -7.51 -13.89 -2.69
C ARG A 61 -8.09 -13.01 -1.57
N GLU A 62 -9.23 -13.39 -1.00
CA GLU A 62 -9.87 -12.63 0.09
C GLU A 62 -9.11 -12.86 1.38
N ALA A 63 -8.83 -14.10 1.75
CA ALA A 63 -7.99 -14.44 2.89
C ALA A 63 -6.58 -13.85 2.77
N TYR A 64 -5.99 -13.84 1.57
CA TYR A 64 -4.73 -13.13 1.32
C TYR A 64 -4.81 -11.61 1.61
N THR A 65 -5.94 -11.00 1.23
CA THR A 65 -6.15 -9.55 1.42
C THR A 65 -6.37 -9.21 2.88
N GLU A 66 -7.17 -10.01 3.58
CA GLU A 66 -7.46 -9.88 5.01
C GLU A 66 -6.22 -10.15 5.87
N GLY A 67 -5.46 -11.20 5.55
CA GLY A 67 -4.29 -11.61 6.34
C GLY A 67 -3.17 -10.57 6.43
N LYS A 68 -3.13 -9.59 5.52
CA LYS A 68 -2.17 -8.47 5.57
C LYS A 68 -2.78 -7.15 6.05
N ALA A 69 -4.08 -7.09 6.32
CA ALA A 69 -4.80 -5.85 6.63
C ALA A 69 -4.20 -5.16 7.86
N ASP A 70 -3.96 -5.90 8.94
CA ASP A 70 -3.42 -5.35 10.19
C ASP A 70 -2.00 -4.78 10.03
N LEU A 71 -1.14 -5.47 9.28
CA LEU A 71 0.20 -4.96 9.01
C LEU A 71 0.13 -3.70 8.13
N VAL A 72 -0.73 -3.69 7.10
CA VAL A 72 -0.92 -2.52 6.24
C VAL A 72 -1.45 -1.33 7.05
N ALA A 73 -2.40 -1.53 7.96
CA ALA A 73 -2.91 -0.49 8.85
C ALA A 73 -1.80 0.09 9.75
N ARG A 74 -1.03 -0.77 10.43
CA ARG A 74 0.10 -0.34 11.28
C ARG A 74 1.17 0.43 10.51
N LEU A 75 1.53 -0.05 9.32
CA LEU A 75 2.52 0.60 8.45
C LEU A 75 2.00 1.93 7.88
N THR A 76 0.71 2.02 7.56
CA THR A 76 0.09 3.28 7.12
C THR A 76 0.12 4.32 8.24
N GLU A 77 -0.18 3.89 9.46
CA GLU A 77 -0.16 4.76 10.64
C GLU A 77 1.28 5.20 10.99
N ALA A 78 2.26 4.29 10.89
CA ALA A 78 3.68 4.67 10.98
C ALA A 78 4.09 5.66 9.88
N ALA A 79 3.60 5.47 8.65
CA ALA A 79 3.85 6.37 7.53
C ALA A 79 3.26 7.76 7.74
N ARG A 80 2.06 7.87 8.32
CA ARG A 80 1.45 9.15 8.69
C ARG A 80 2.33 9.90 9.70
N ARG A 81 2.70 9.22 10.79
CA ARG A 81 3.56 9.82 11.83
C ARG A 81 4.91 10.24 11.29
N TRP A 82 5.50 9.42 10.41
CA TRP A 82 6.76 9.75 9.76
C TRP A 82 6.65 11.03 8.91
N ARG A 83 5.56 11.23 8.16
CA ARG A 83 5.33 12.48 7.41
C ARG A 83 5.09 13.70 8.30
N THR A 84 4.47 13.54 9.48
CA THR A 84 4.22 14.66 10.38
C THR A 84 5.45 15.03 11.21
N GLY A 85 6.30 14.05 11.55
CA GLY A 85 7.53 14.25 12.31
C GLY A 85 8.73 14.68 11.46
N ALA A 86 8.77 14.27 10.19
CA ALA A 86 9.68 14.84 9.20
C ALA A 86 9.10 16.17 8.71
N GLY A 87 9.34 17.26 9.45
CA GLY A 87 8.93 18.60 9.04
C GLY A 87 9.32 18.85 7.58
N SER A 88 8.30 19.04 6.74
CA SER A 88 8.38 19.62 5.39
C SER A 88 9.70 19.41 4.63
N ALA A 89 9.80 18.34 3.83
CA ALA A 89 10.56 18.37 2.59
C ALA A 89 9.83 17.56 1.49
N PRO A 90 9.78 18.07 0.24
CA PRO A 90 8.74 17.72 -0.71
C PRO A 90 9.08 16.45 -1.48
N GLY A 91 8.16 15.48 -1.45
CA GLY A 91 8.02 14.45 -2.48
C GLY A 91 7.15 14.93 -3.64
N ALA A 92 7.37 16.17 -4.09
CA ALA A 92 6.83 16.73 -5.32
C ALA A 92 8.02 17.06 -6.24
N ALA A 93 8.63 16.03 -6.81
CA ALA A 93 9.52 16.16 -7.95
C ALA A 93 9.58 14.83 -8.70
N ALA A 94 8.82 14.77 -9.80
CA ALA A 94 9.22 14.28 -11.12
C ALA A 94 8.07 13.58 -11.84
N ARG A 95 7.36 14.42 -12.63
CA ARG A 95 6.64 14.15 -13.89
C ARG A 95 5.36 13.32 -13.84
#